data_AF-A0A9R0SVG1-F1
#
_entry.id   AF-A0A9R0SVG1-F1
#
_cell.length_a   1.000
_cell.length_b   1.000
_cell.length_c   1.000
_cell.angle_alpha   90.00
_cell.angle_beta   90.00
_cell.angle_gamma   90.00
#
_symmetry.space_group_name_H-M   'P 1'
#
loop_
_entity.id
_entity.type
_entity.pdbx_description
1 polymer ?
#
loop_
_entity_poly.entity_id
_entity_poly.type
_entity_poly.pdbx_seq_one_letter_code
_entity_poly.pdbx_strand_id
1 'polypeptide(L)'
;MASIIFLDSPVCSGFSYARDPKGCDVGDYSSSLQVQRFLNKWFTHHPQYLSNPFYLGGDSYAGKVIPLIATYMSQGTEKRDQPLINLKGYLIGNPITEPKFDKKCVVAIPEPIDDAIRRKFLLEESIEPNEAPGRPTVDCFTYGYYLAYLWMNNKMTRDALRIKEGTVGEWVRCKKEVPYTQDMPSSIPYHRNLTTRGYRALVYSGDHDLQVPQLSTQAWIRSLNFSIVDDWRAWHLDGQAAGFTITYANKLTFATVKGGGHTAPEYQPEECFAMAQRWLDNKPL
;
A
#
# COMPACT_ATOMS: atom_id res chain seq x y z
N MET A 1 -2.03 -18.55 10.02
CA MET A 1 -1.42 -17.51 10.87
C MET A 1 -0.25 -16.92 10.09
N ALA A 2 -0.09 -15.59 10.08
CA ALA A 2 0.95 -14.90 9.30
C ALA A 2 1.86 -14.08 10.22
N SER A 3 3.13 -13.95 9.86
CA SER A 3 4.07 -13.00 10.47
C SER A 3 4.16 -11.78 9.56
N ILE A 4 4.02 -10.57 10.11
CA ILE A 4 3.97 -9.33 9.35
C ILE A 4 5.18 -8.47 9.69
N ILE A 5 5.81 -7.90 8.67
CA ILE A 5 6.87 -6.90 8.80
C ILE A 5 6.29 -5.56 8.36
N PHE A 6 6.23 -4.61 9.29
CA PHE A 6 5.97 -3.20 8.96
C PHE A 6 7.31 -2.50 8.80
N LEU A 7 7.53 -1.92 7.62
CA LEU A 7 8.80 -1.26 7.27
C LEU A 7 8.53 0.21 6.99
N ASP A 8 9.16 1.09 7.77
CA ASP A 8 9.23 2.51 7.45
C ASP A 8 10.17 2.71 6.25
N SER A 9 9.58 3.05 5.11
CA SER A 9 10.28 3.29 3.84
C SER A 9 9.58 4.43 3.09
N PRO A 10 10.31 5.31 2.38
CA PRO A 10 11.77 5.33 2.18
C PRO A 10 12.58 5.68 3.44
N VAL A 11 13.90 5.67 3.31
CA VAL A 11 14.80 6.24 4.32
C VAL A 11 14.37 7.67 4.66
N CYS A 12 14.41 8.04 5.94
CA CYS A 12 13.92 9.31 6.49
C CYS A 12 12.39 9.44 6.62
N SER A 13 11.63 8.35 6.41
CA SER A 13 10.23 8.20 6.81
C SER A 13 10.10 7.51 8.16
N GLY A 14 9.16 7.95 9.00
CA GLY A 14 8.91 7.37 10.32
C GLY A 14 10.17 7.33 11.19
N PHE A 15 10.58 6.13 11.62
CA PHE A 15 11.82 5.90 12.36
C PHE A 15 13.05 5.54 11.51
N SER A 16 12.88 5.38 10.20
CA SER A 16 14.00 5.14 9.27
C SER A 16 14.85 6.41 9.12
N TYR A 17 16.17 6.26 9.08
CA TYR A 17 17.10 7.39 9.04
C TYR A 17 18.36 7.10 8.22
N ALA A 18 19.03 8.16 7.77
CA ALA A 18 20.36 8.12 7.18
C ALA A 18 21.36 8.86 8.09
N ARG A 19 22.63 8.43 8.08
CA ARG A 19 23.71 9.16 8.79
C ARG A 19 24.17 10.41 8.02
N ASP A 20 24.14 10.32 6.69
CA ASP A 20 24.38 11.44 5.79
C ASP A 20 23.00 12.01 5.38
N PRO A 21 22.73 13.32 5.55
CA PRO A 21 21.49 13.95 5.10
C PRO A 21 21.17 13.69 3.63
N LYS A 22 22.18 13.58 2.76
CA LYS A 22 22.00 13.24 1.33
C LYS A 22 21.44 11.83 1.14
N GLY A 23 21.56 10.97 2.13
CA GLY A 23 20.97 9.63 2.11
C GLY A 23 19.45 9.64 2.08
N CYS A 24 18.79 10.74 2.44
CA CYS A 24 17.35 10.90 2.30
C CYS A 24 16.89 11.14 0.85
N ASP A 25 17.78 11.58 -0.05
CA ASP A 25 17.47 11.89 -1.44
C ASP A 25 17.37 10.60 -2.26
N VAL A 26 16.14 10.14 -2.45
CA VAL A 26 15.83 8.88 -3.13
C VAL A 26 14.66 9.06 -4.10
N GLY A 27 14.36 8.04 -4.90
CA GLY A 27 13.20 7.99 -5.78
C GLY A 27 12.55 6.62 -5.78
N ASP A 28 11.58 6.39 -6.66
CA ASP A 28 10.84 5.12 -6.76
C ASP A 28 11.80 3.94 -6.96
N TYR A 29 12.75 4.09 -7.89
CA TYR A 29 13.73 3.03 -8.17
C TYR A 29 14.72 2.82 -7.03
N SER A 30 15.35 3.89 -6.54
CA SER A 30 16.41 3.76 -5.54
C SER A 30 15.87 3.34 -4.17
N SER A 31 14.70 3.84 -3.76
CA SER A 31 14.03 3.41 -2.52
C SER A 31 13.58 1.94 -2.60
N SER A 32 12.98 1.51 -3.72
CA SER A 32 12.59 0.11 -3.93
C SER A 32 13.79 -0.84 -3.88
N LEU A 33 14.95 -0.41 -4.41
CA LEU A 33 16.18 -1.18 -4.31
C LEU A 33 16.72 -1.25 -2.87
N GLN A 34 16.58 -0.16 -2.08
CA GLN A 34 16.93 -0.19 -0.66
C GLN A 34 16.04 -1.16 0.12
N VAL A 35 14.74 -1.23 -0.16
CA VAL A 35 13.83 -2.22 0.45
C VAL A 35 14.24 -3.64 0.09
N GLN A 36 14.57 -3.91 -1.18
CA GLN A 36 15.06 -5.23 -1.58
C GLN A 36 16.35 -5.62 -0.84
N ARG A 37 17.29 -4.68 -0.68
CA ARG A 37 18.53 -4.90 0.09
C ARG A 37 18.24 -5.13 1.57
N PHE A 38 17.27 -4.42 2.15
CA PHE A 38 16.82 -4.63 3.52
C PHE A 38 16.26 -6.06 3.68
N LEU A 39 15.35 -6.47 2.80
CA LEU A 39 14.75 -7.82 2.86
C LEU A 39 15.80 -8.91 2.75
N ASN A 40 16.76 -8.78 1.82
CA ASN A 40 17.88 -9.73 1.74
C ASN A 40 18.64 -9.84 3.06
N LYS A 41 19.04 -8.70 3.64
CA LYS A 41 19.73 -8.71 4.94
C LYS A 41 18.86 -9.30 6.03
N TRP A 42 17.57 -8.98 6.06
CA TRP A 42 16.64 -9.49 7.07
C TRP A 42 16.54 -11.01 6.99
N PHE A 43 16.35 -11.58 5.80
CA PHE A 43 16.29 -13.02 5.60
C PHE A 43 17.62 -13.75 5.82
N THR A 44 18.76 -13.10 5.59
CA THR A 44 20.07 -13.64 5.99
C THR A 44 20.18 -13.77 7.51
N HIS A 45 19.67 -12.80 8.28
CA HIS A 45 19.70 -12.86 9.76
C HIS A 45 18.56 -13.69 10.36
N HIS A 46 17.50 -13.96 9.59
CA HIS A 46 16.33 -14.72 10.04
C HIS A 46 16.02 -15.89 9.08
N PRO A 47 16.96 -16.84 8.90
CA PRO A 47 16.83 -17.91 7.91
C PRO A 47 15.63 -18.84 8.17
N GLN A 48 15.12 -18.89 9.41
CA GLN A 48 13.93 -19.68 9.78
C GLN A 48 12.65 -19.27 9.03
N TYR A 49 12.62 -18.08 8.43
CA TYR A 49 11.47 -17.61 7.63
C TYR A 49 11.63 -17.89 6.13
N LEU A 50 12.77 -18.40 5.65
CA LEU A 50 13.03 -18.61 4.20
C LEU A 50 12.06 -19.60 3.55
N SER A 51 11.61 -20.61 4.31
CA SER A 51 10.63 -21.59 3.82
C SER A 51 9.22 -21.00 3.69
N ASN A 52 8.91 -19.92 4.40
CA ASN A 52 7.57 -19.37 4.46
C ASN A 52 7.19 -18.71 3.13
N PRO A 53 5.96 -18.91 2.62
CA PRO A 53 5.43 -18.08 1.54
C PRO A 53 5.54 -16.60 1.90
N PHE A 54 6.22 -15.83 1.06
CA PHE A 54 6.42 -14.40 1.27
C PHE A 54 5.55 -13.60 0.30
N TYR A 55 4.91 -12.56 0.84
CA TYR A 55 4.05 -11.65 0.10
C TYR A 55 4.41 -10.21 0.43
N LEU A 56 4.31 -9.33 -0.57
CA LEU A 56 4.48 -7.90 -0.39
C LEU A 56 3.11 -7.22 -0.33
N GLY A 57 2.92 -6.31 0.60
CA GLY A 57 1.65 -5.61 0.80
C GLY A 57 1.85 -4.10 0.91
N GLY A 58 0.86 -3.33 0.46
CA GLY A 58 0.82 -1.89 0.72
C GLY A 58 -0.45 -1.23 0.21
N ASP A 59 -0.59 0.07 0.47
CA ASP A 59 -1.75 0.88 0.08
C ASP A 59 -1.31 2.16 -0.64
N SER A 60 -2.20 2.78 -1.41
CA SER A 60 -1.97 4.09 -2.03
C SER A 60 -0.75 4.12 -2.97
N TYR A 61 0.24 4.96 -2.67
CA TYR A 61 1.50 5.05 -3.42
C TYR A 61 2.30 3.74 -3.45
N ALA A 62 2.01 2.80 -2.55
CA ALA A 62 2.56 1.44 -2.62
C ALA A 62 2.18 0.70 -3.92
N GLY A 63 1.09 1.10 -4.59
CA GLY A 63 0.74 0.65 -5.94
C GLY A 63 1.84 0.88 -6.97
N LYS A 64 2.75 1.83 -6.72
CA LYS A 64 3.97 2.03 -7.48
C LYS A 64 5.11 1.13 -7.00
N VAL A 65 5.51 1.26 -5.75
CA VAL A 65 6.76 0.65 -5.27
C VAL A 65 6.66 -0.86 -5.03
N ILE A 66 5.51 -1.41 -4.64
CA ILE A 66 5.35 -2.85 -4.37
C ILE A 66 5.62 -3.73 -5.59
N PRO A 67 5.01 -3.50 -6.78
CA PRO A 67 5.35 -4.29 -7.97
C PRO A 67 6.80 -4.07 -8.42
N LEU A 68 7.39 -2.90 -8.16
CA LEU A 68 8.80 -2.65 -8.46
C LEU A 68 9.73 -3.46 -7.54
N ILE A 69 9.48 -3.47 -6.23
CA ILE A 69 10.21 -4.28 -5.23
C ILE A 69 10.07 -5.77 -5.56
N ALA A 70 8.85 -6.24 -5.86
CA ALA A 70 8.60 -7.62 -6.27
C ALA A 70 9.40 -7.98 -7.54
N THR A 71 9.53 -7.05 -8.49
CA THR A 71 10.36 -7.23 -9.69
C THR A 71 11.83 -7.40 -9.32
N TYR A 72 12.38 -6.55 -8.47
CA TYR A 72 13.78 -6.70 -8.01
C TYR A 72 14.02 -8.01 -7.25
N MET A 73 13.09 -8.43 -6.40
CA MET A 73 13.20 -9.72 -5.70
C MET A 73 13.15 -10.90 -6.66
N SER A 74 12.24 -10.86 -7.63
CA SER A 74 12.09 -11.93 -8.60
C SER A 74 13.24 -12.03 -9.61
N GLN A 75 14.02 -10.95 -9.82
CA GLN A 75 15.24 -10.96 -10.64
C GLN A 75 16.49 -11.31 -9.82
N GLY A 76 16.51 -10.96 -8.52
CA GLY A 76 17.64 -11.19 -7.60
C GLY A 76 18.00 -12.67 -7.41
N THR A 77 17.10 -13.60 -7.76
CA THR A 77 17.34 -15.04 -7.79
C THR A 77 18.45 -15.48 -8.76
N GLU A 78 18.88 -14.61 -9.69
CA GLU A 78 19.96 -14.90 -10.64
C GLU A 78 21.37 -14.59 -10.11
N LYS A 79 21.51 -13.95 -8.93
CA LYS A 79 22.80 -13.65 -8.31
C LYS A 79 23.10 -14.66 -7.19
N ARG A 80 24.19 -15.42 -7.32
CA ARG A 80 24.56 -16.58 -6.47
C ARG A 80 24.69 -16.30 -4.96
N ASP A 81 24.79 -15.05 -4.52
CA ASP A 81 25.08 -14.67 -3.12
C ASP A 81 23.90 -14.08 -2.34
N GLN A 82 22.65 -14.19 -2.83
CA GLN A 82 21.46 -13.67 -2.15
C GLN A 82 20.57 -14.81 -1.62
N PRO A 83 19.90 -14.63 -0.44
CA PRO A 83 18.96 -15.62 0.03
C PRO A 83 17.81 -15.80 -0.96
N LEU A 84 17.45 -17.06 -1.22
CA LEU A 84 16.30 -17.38 -2.07
C LEU A 84 15.00 -17.16 -1.30
N ILE A 85 14.44 -15.95 -1.41
CA ILE A 85 13.17 -15.59 -0.75
C ILE A 85 12.01 -16.22 -1.53
N ASN A 86 11.13 -16.94 -0.82
CA ASN A 86 9.98 -17.65 -1.39
C ASN A 86 8.81 -16.70 -1.73
N LEU A 87 9.04 -15.72 -2.61
CA LEU A 87 8.03 -14.76 -3.06
C LEU A 87 6.90 -15.48 -3.80
N LYS A 88 5.65 -15.30 -3.36
CA LYS A 88 4.47 -15.90 -3.97
C LYS A 88 3.56 -14.90 -4.69
N GLY A 89 3.62 -13.64 -4.30
CA GLY A 89 2.76 -12.61 -4.86
C GLY A 89 2.79 -11.32 -4.07
N TYR A 90 1.85 -10.45 -4.38
CA TYR A 90 1.68 -9.17 -3.71
C TYR A 90 0.21 -8.78 -3.65
N LEU A 91 -0.11 -7.91 -2.69
CA LEU A 91 -1.43 -7.33 -2.51
C LEU A 91 -1.32 -5.81 -2.39
N ILE A 92 -2.18 -5.08 -3.11
CA ILE A 92 -2.18 -3.61 -3.09
C ILE A 92 -3.60 -3.08 -2.91
N GLY A 93 -3.77 -2.20 -1.92
CA GLY A 93 -4.99 -1.43 -1.68
C GLY A 93 -4.93 -0.10 -2.40
N ASN A 94 -6.11 0.36 -2.86
CA ASN A 94 -6.36 1.66 -3.46
C ASN A 94 -5.15 2.25 -4.24
N PRO A 95 -4.61 1.51 -5.23
CA PRO A 95 -3.25 1.72 -5.67
C PRO A 95 -3.11 2.86 -6.69
N ILE A 96 -2.22 3.80 -6.42
CA ILE A 96 -1.72 4.74 -7.43
C ILE A 96 -0.80 3.96 -8.37
N THR A 97 -1.08 3.98 -9.67
CA THR A 97 -0.33 3.16 -10.64
C THR A 97 0.08 3.91 -11.88
N GLU A 98 -0.77 4.81 -12.38
CA GLU A 98 -0.59 5.49 -13.66
C GLU A 98 -1.41 6.78 -13.63
N PRO A 99 -0.77 7.96 -13.64
CA PRO A 99 -1.46 9.24 -13.54
C PRO A 99 -2.57 9.45 -14.58
N LYS A 100 -2.44 8.83 -15.76
CA LYS A 100 -3.45 8.90 -16.83
C LYS A 100 -4.80 8.31 -16.41
N PHE A 101 -4.82 7.23 -15.63
CA PHE A 101 -6.06 6.62 -15.15
C PHE A 101 -6.52 7.30 -13.85
N ASP A 102 -5.57 7.56 -12.95
CA ASP A 102 -5.85 8.10 -11.63
C ASP A 102 -6.47 9.51 -11.70
N LYS A 103 -5.99 10.39 -12.59
CA LYS A 103 -6.55 11.75 -12.76
C LYS A 103 -7.87 11.80 -13.52
N LYS A 104 -8.08 10.89 -14.48
CA LYS A 104 -9.29 10.92 -15.33
C LYS A 104 -10.54 10.53 -14.56
N CYS A 105 -10.43 9.59 -13.64
CA CYS A 105 -11.59 9.11 -12.88
C CYS A 105 -12.01 10.08 -11.78
N VAL A 106 -11.09 10.85 -11.19
CA VAL A 106 -11.42 11.91 -10.22
C VAL A 106 -12.32 12.99 -10.86
N VAL A 107 -12.17 13.25 -12.15
CA VAL A 107 -13.01 14.21 -12.91
C VAL A 107 -14.34 13.60 -13.37
N ALA A 108 -14.45 12.27 -13.45
CA ALA A 108 -15.61 11.57 -13.99
C ALA A 108 -16.64 11.13 -12.92
N ILE A 109 -16.40 11.45 -11.64
CA ILE A 109 -17.40 11.30 -10.58
C ILE A 109 -18.47 12.38 -10.83
N PRO A 110 -19.79 12.03 -10.86
CA PRO A 110 -20.83 13.00 -11.20
C PRO A 110 -20.71 14.24 -10.31
N GLU A 111 -20.54 15.40 -10.95
CA GLU A 111 -20.70 16.66 -10.23
C GLU A 111 -22.10 16.69 -9.61
N PRO A 112 -22.23 17.04 -8.31
CA PRO A 112 -23.54 17.28 -7.73
C PRO A 112 -24.26 18.33 -8.58
N ILE A 113 -25.51 18.03 -8.96
CA ILE A 113 -26.37 18.94 -9.71
C ILE A 113 -26.49 20.26 -8.93
N ASP A 114 -26.21 21.34 -9.65
CA ASP A 114 -25.90 22.71 -9.21
C ASP A 114 -26.90 23.32 -8.20
N ASP A 115 -26.40 23.85 -7.08
CA ASP A 115 -26.92 25.12 -6.55
C ASP A 115 -25.95 25.76 -5.52
N ALA A 116 -25.43 26.92 -5.88
CA ALA A 116 -24.91 28.00 -5.02
C ALA A 116 -23.67 27.78 -4.13
N ILE A 117 -23.13 26.57 -3.98
CA ILE A 117 -21.88 26.39 -3.23
C ILE A 117 -20.94 25.61 -4.11
N ARG A 118 -20.02 26.35 -4.74
CA ARG A 118 -18.63 25.94 -4.95
C ARG A 118 -18.13 25.40 -3.61
N ARG A 119 -18.54 24.18 -3.26
CA ARG A 119 -17.94 23.42 -2.18
C ARG A 119 -16.56 23.27 -2.75
N LYS A 120 -15.65 24.13 -2.27
CA LYS A 120 -14.30 23.76 -1.92
C LYS A 120 -14.35 22.25 -1.88
N PHE A 121 -13.77 21.58 -2.88
CA PHE A 121 -13.38 20.19 -2.72
C PHE A 121 -12.95 20.11 -1.26
N LEU A 122 -13.51 19.20 -0.48
CA LEU A 122 -12.93 18.90 0.80
C LEU A 122 -11.53 18.31 0.49
N LEU A 123 -10.58 19.11 0.01
CA LEU A 123 -9.56 19.69 0.88
C LEU A 123 -10.18 19.86 2.28
N GLU A 124 -10.47 18.74 2.96
CA GLU A 124 -9.90 18.59 4.28
C GLU A 124 -8.52 19.17 4.13
N GLU A 125 -8.30 20.34 4.73
CA GLU A 125 -6.97 20.81 5.02
C GLU A 125 -6.24 19.57 5.50
N SER A 126 -5.39 19.02 4.63
CA SER A 126 -4.55 17.89 4.98
C SER A 126 -3.82 18.41 6.19
N ILE A 127 -4.18 17.96 7.39
CA ILE A 127 -3.60 18.43 8.65
C ILE A 127 -2.11 18.54 8.37
N GLU A 128 -1.57 19.77 8.47
CA GLU A 128 -0.18 20.11 8.14
C GLU A 128 0.75 19.01 8.65
N PRO A 129 1.22 18.07 7.80
CA PRO A 129 1.79 16.80 8.28
C PRO A 129 3.17 16.93 8.91
N ASN A 130 3.72 18.15 8.88
CA ASN A 130 5.04 18.49 9.37
C ASN A 130 4.99 19.05 10.81
N GLU A 131 3.80 19.22 11.38
CA GLU A 131 3.61 19.68 12.76
C GLU A 131 2.89 18.61 13.60
N ALA A 132 3.00 18.73 14.92
CA ALA A 132 2.20 17.92 15.83
C ALA A 132 0.71 18.02 15.42
N PRO A 133 0.00 16.89 15.24
CA PRO A 133 -1.39 16.95 14.82
C PRO A 133 -2.19 17.74 15.84
N GLY A 134 -2.90 18.77 15.37
CA GLY A 134 -3.88 19.47 16.18
C GLY A 134 -4.87 18.47 16.75
N ARG A 135 -5.28 18.62 18.02
CA ARG A 135 -6.18 17.67 18.68
C ARG A 135 -7.54 17.68 17.96
N PRO A 136 -7.94 16.58 17.28
CA PRO A 136 -9.24 16.52 16.64
C PRO A 136 -10.32 16.17 17.68
N THR A 137 -11.59 16.26 17.30
CA THR A 137 -12.67 15.74 18.13
C THR A 137 -12.53 14.23 18.28
N VAL A 138 -12.96 13.68 19.41
CA VAL A 138 -12.83 12.24 19.72
C VAL A 138 -13.59 11.38 18.71
N ASP A 139 -14.70 11.89 18.18
CA ASP A 139 -15.53 11.20 17.19
C ASP A 139 -14.95 11.28 15.76
N CYS A 140 -13.85 12.00 15.56
CA CYS A 140 -13.21 12.10 14.26
C CYS A 140 -12.33 10.87 13.99
N PHE A 141 -12.40 10.33 12.78
CA PHE A 141 -11.56 9.23 12.33
C PHE A 141 -10.05 9.53 12.51
N THR A 142 -9.64 10.78 12.34
CA THR A 142 -8.23 11.21 12.48
C THR A 142 -7.75 11.23 13.95
N TYR A 143 -8.62 11.04 14.94
CA TYR A 143 -8.24 10.94 16.35
C TYR A 143 -7.29 9.77 16.61
N GLY A 144 -7.43 8.66 15.88
CA GLY A 144 -6.48 7.56 15.93
C GLY A 144 -5.06 7.99 15.55
N TYR A 145 -4.90 8.88 14.57
CA TYR A 145 -3.59 9.41 14.17
C TYR A 145 -2.98 10.34 15.21
N TYR A 146 -3.82 11.14 15.89
CA TYR A 146 -3.39 11.95 17.03
C TYR A 146 -2.86 11.08 18.17
N LEU A 147 -3.56 9.99 18.52
CA LEU A 147 -3.09 9.04 19.52
C LEU A 147 -1.81 8.33 19.09
N ALA A 148 -1.71 7.93 17.82
CA ALA A 148 -0.50 7.31 17.28
C ALA A 148 0.70 8.25 17.38
N TYR A 149 0.53 9.54 17.06
CA TYR A 149 1.59 10.54 17.22
C TYR A 149 2.08 10.64 18.67
N LEU A 150 1.17 10.74 19.65
CA LEU A 150 1.53 10.80 21.06
C LEU A 150 2.23 9.53 21.52
N TRP A 151 1.73 8.37 21.09
CA TRP A 151 2.29 7.08 21.44
C TRP A 151 3.70 6.90 20.87
N MET A 152 3.90 7.21 19.58
CA MET A 152 5.19 7.08 18.89
C MET A 152 6.25 8.04 19.41
N ASN A 153 5.87 9.22 19.90
CA ASN A 153 6.79 10.20 20.48
C ASN A 153 7.00 10.03 21.99
N ASN A 154 6.28 9.11 22.65
CA ASN A 154 6.50 8.81 24.05
C ASN A 154 7.88 8.13 24.25
N LYS A 155 8.65 8.60 25.24
CA LYS A 155 9.98 8.07 25.55
C LYS A 155 9.97 6.57 25.85
N MET A 156 9.01 6.09 26.64
CA MET A 156 8.91 4.66 26.99
C MET A 156 8.60 3.81 25.76
N THR A 157 7.72 4.30 24.88
CA THR A 157 7.44 3.62 23.59
C THR A 157 8.69 3.52 22.74
N ARG A 158 9.44 4.63 22.59
CA ARG A 158 10.66 4.66 21.79
C ARG A 158 11.76 3.76 22.35
N ASP A 159 11.90 3.73 23.66
CA ASP A 159 12.81 2.83 24.37
C ASP A 159 12.41 1.36 24.11
N ALA A 160 11.11 1.03 24.17
CA ALA A 160 10.58 -0.32 23.91
C ALA A 160 10.75 -0.78 22.45
N LEU A 161 10.55 0.13 21.49
CA LEU A 161 10.78 -0.09 20.06
C LEU A 161 12.28 -0.08 19.69
N ARG A 162 13.17 0.18 20.65
CA ARG A 162 14.63 0.29 20.48
C ARG A 162 15.02 1.36 19.45
N ILE A 163 14.30 2.48 19.44
CA ILE A 163 14.65 3.63 18.61
C ILE A 163 15.93 4.25 19.15
N LYS A 164 16.96 4.35 18.32
CA LYS A 164 18.25 4.87 18.74
C LYS A 164 18.17 6.37 19.02
N GLU A 165 18.66 6.81 20.19
CA GLU A 165 18.71 8.22 20.53
C GLU A 165 19.62 9.00 19.55
N GLY A 166 19.20 10.20 19.18
CA GLY A 166 19.92 11.06 18.24
C GLY A 166 19.75 10.72 16.75
N THR A 167 18.93 9.71 16.38
CA THR A 167 18.71 9.37 14.95
C THR A 167 17.48 10.03 14.36
N VAL A 168 16.34 9.96 15.07
CA VAL A 168 15.09 10.62 14.68
C VAL A 168 14.67 11.48 15.85
N GLY A 169 14.44 12.78 15.63
CA GLY A 169 13.94 13.67 16.68
C GLY A 169 12.48 13.37 16.97
N GLU A 170 11.61 13.94 16.16
CA GLU A 170 10.17 13.74 16.21
C GLU A 170 9.72 12.70 15.17
N TRP A 171 8.84 11.79 15.58
CA TRP A 171 8.14 10.91 14.66
C TRP A 171 6.88 11.61 14.15
N VAL A 172 6.70 11.60 12.83
CA VAL A 172 5.49 12.07 12.15
C VAL A 172 5.00 10.99 11.20
N ARG A 173 3.68 10.83 11.09
CA ARG A 173 3.05 9.76 10.29
C ARG A 173 3.39 9.88 8.81
N CYS A 174 3.28 11.08 8.24
CA CYS A 174 3.50 11.33 6.81
C CYS A 174 4.36 12.59 6.64
N LYS A 175 5.66 12.43 6.41
CA LYS A 175 6.56 13.57 6.21
C LYS A 175 6.49 14.07 4.75
N LYS A 176 6.04 15.31 4.52
CA LYS A 176 5.93 15.88 3.16
C LYS A 176 7.29 16.32 2.59
N GLU A 177 8.22 16.74 3.43
CA GLU A 177 9.52 17.31 3.04
C GLU A 177 10.63 16.27 2.86
N VAL A 178 10.29 15.01 2.61
CA VAL A 178 11.32 14.02 2.23
C VAL A 178 11.72 14.32 0.78
N PRO A 179 13.01 14.53 0.48
CA PRO A 179 13.48 14.68 -0.89
C PRO A 179 13.27 13.37 -1.64
N TYR A 180 12.12 13.27 -2.31
CA TYR A 180 11.67 12.06 -2.99
C TYR A 180 11.33 12.33 -4.45
N THR A 181 12.06 11.70 -5.35
CA THR A 181 11.84 11.83 -6.79
C THR A 181 10.87 10.75 -7.28
N GLN A 182 9.73 11.17 -7.83
CA GLN A 182 8.75 10.28 -8.46
C GLN A 182 9.19 9.89 -9.88
N ASP A 183 10.29 9.14 -9.98
CA ASP A 183 10.96 8.79 -11.23
C ASP A 183 10.36 7.56 -11.95
N MET A 184 9.40 6.87 -11.35
CA MET A 184 8.63 5.82 -12.03
C MET A 184 7.25 6.35 -12.48
N PRO A 185 7.05 6.60 -13.79
CA PRO A 185 5.79 7.18 -14.28
C PRO A 185 4.61 6.21 -14.13
N SER A 186 4.83 4.92 -14.37
CA SER A 186 3.79 3.88 -14.39
C SER A 186 4.27 2.57 -13.79
N SER A 187 3.44 1.93 -12.97
CA SER A 187 3.71 0.58 -12.42
C SER A 187 3.05 -0.56 -13.23
N ILE A 188 2.21 -0.25 -14.21
CA ILE A 188 1.48 -1.23 -15.04
C ILE A 188 2.43 -2.23 -15.73
N PRO A 189 3.59 -1.84 -16.29
CA PRO A 189 4.51 -2.79 -16.91
C PRO A 189 5.05 -3.85 -15.92
N TYR A 190 5.26 -3.45 -14.66
CA TYR A 190 5.74 -4.35 -13.60
C TYR A 190 4.65 -5.33 -13.17
N HIS A 191 3.40 -4.86 -13.03
CA HIS A 191 2.25 -5.75 -12.83
C HIS A 191 2.18 -6.83 -13.91
N ARG A 192 2.20 -6.42 -15.18
CA ARG A 192 2.14 -7.34 -16.33
C ARG A 192 3.27 -8.37 -16.31
N ASN A 193 4.51 -7.94 -16.07
CA ASN A 193 5.66 -8.84 -16.01
C ASN A 193 5.52 -9.89 -14.89
N LEU A 194 5.23 -9.45 -13.67
CA LEU A 194 5.11 -10.33 -12.51
C LEU A 194 3.98 -11.37 -12.66
N THR A 195 2.80 -10.94 -13.11
CA THR A 195 1.67 -11.86 -13.28
C THR A 195 1.96 -12.88 -14.39
N THR A 196 2.63 -12.47 -15.47
CA THR A 196 3.05 -13.38 -16.57
C THR A 196 4.07 -14.41 -16.09
N ARG A 197 4.89 -14.07 -15.09
CA ARG A 197 5.81 -15.00 -14.41
C ARG A 197 5.13 -15.88 -13.36
N GLY A 198 3.80 -15.77 -13.20
CA GLY A 198 3.00 -16.65 -12.36
C GLY A 198 2.87 -16.21 -10.89
N TYR A 199 3.38 -15.02 -10.52
CA TYR A 199 3.16 -14.42 -9.21
C TYR A 199 1.71 -13.97 -9.06
N ARG A 200 1.11 -14.25 -7.90
CA ARG A 200 -0.28 -13.88 -7.61
C ARG A 200 -0.38 -12.38 -7.30
N ALA A 201 -1.46 -11.75 -7.75
CA ALA A 201 -1.75 -10.35 -7.43
C ALA A 201 -3.17 -10.22 -6.87
N LEU A 202 -3.30 -9.61 -5.69
CA LEU A 202 -4.57 -9.08 -5.20
C LEU A 202 -4.54 -7.56 -5.34
N VAL A 203 -5.46 -7.02 -6.11
CA VAL A 203 -5.70 -5.58 -6.14
C VAL A 203 -7.05 -5.35 -5.49
N TYR A 204 -7.13 -4.44 -4.53
CA TYR A 204 -8.40 -4.10 -3.93
C TYR A 204 -8.62 -2.60 -3.82
N SER A 205 -9.88 -2.19 -3.72
CA SER A 205 -10.26 -0.79 -3.51
C SER A 205 -11.43 -0.68 -2.55
N GLY A 206 -11.31 0.18 -1.54
CA GLY A 206 -12.48 0.71 -0.86
C GLY A 206 -13.37 1.46 -1.85
N ASP A 207 -14.66 1.15 -1.90
CA ASP A 207 -15.58 1.74 -2.89
C ASP A 207 -16.01 3.18 -2.55
N HIS A 208 -15.66 3.69 -1.37
CA HIS A 208 -15.83 5.08 -0.95
C HIS A 208 -14.54 5.92 -1.07
N ASP A 209 -13.45 5.35 -1.60
CA ASP A 209 -12.23 6.11 -1.85
C ASP A 209 -12.39 7.11 -3.01
N LEU A 210 -12.22 8.39 -2.71
CA LEU A 210 -12.24 9.47 -3.70
C LEU A 210 -10.83 9.87 -4.16
N GLN A 211 -9.77 9.47 -3.44
CA GLN A 211 -8.39 9.78 -3.78
C GLN A 211 -7.89 8.86 -4.91
N VAL A 212 -8.17 7.56 -4.81
CA VAL A 212 -7.92 6.57 -5.87
C VAL A 212 -9.21 5.77 -6.14
N PRO A 213 -10.16 6.34 -6.91
CA PRO A 213 -11.45 5.71 -7.13
C PRO A 213 -11.31 4.30 -7.72
N GLN A 214 -12.12 3.34 -7.26
CA GLN A 214 -12.10 1.97 -7.78
C GLN A 214 -12.20 1.88 -9.32
N LEU A 215 -12.80 2.88 -9.97
CA LEU A 215 -12.91 2.96 -11.43
C LEU A 215 -11.56 3.20 -12.11
N SER A 216 -10.64 3.98 -11.51
CA SER A 216 -9.27 4.13 -12.05
C SER A 216 -8.53 2.80 -11.95
N THR A 217 -8.69 2.11 -10.81
CA THR A 217 -8.10 0.80 -10.57
C THR A 217 -8.57 -0.23 -11.59
N GLN A 218 -9.89 -0.32 -11.82
CA GLN A 218 -10.44 -1.20 -12.85
C GLN A 218 -9.98 -0.82 -14.26
N ALA A 219 -9.85 0.47 -14.57
CA ALA A 219 -9.44 0.94 -15.90
C ALA A 219 -8.02 0.49 -16.25
N TRP A 220 -7.06 0.60 -15.33
CA TRP A 220 -5.69 0.14 -15.61
C TRP A 220 -5.62 -1.39 -15.62
N ILE A 221 -6.36 -2.10 -14.77
CA ILE A 221 -6.42 -3.58 -14.80
C ILE A 221 -6.95 -4.05 -16.16
N ARG A 222 -8.01 -3.43 -16.67
CA ARG A 222 -8.53 -3.72 -18.02
C ARG A 222 -7.49 -3.47 -19.11
N SER A 223 -6.60 -2.49 -18.94
CA SER A 223 -5.51 -2.22 -19.89
C SER A 223 -4.44 -3.33 -19.95
N LEU A 224 -4.40 -4.25 -18.98
CA LEU A 224 -3.56 -5.45 -19.05
C LEU A 224 -4.05 -6.43 -20.14
N ASN A 225 -5.32 -6.35 -20.52
CA ASN A 225 -5.95 -7.21 -21.52
C ASN A 225 -5.84 -8.71 -21.18
N PHE A 226 -6.05 -9.05 -19.91
CA PHE A 226 -6.16 -10.45 -19.48
C PHE A 226 -7.60 -10.95 -19.64
N SER A 227 -7.76 -12.20 -20.04
CA SER A 227 -9.07 -12.86 -20.08
C SER A 227 -9.67 -12.96 -18.69
N ILE A 228 -10.99 -12.79 -18.59
CA ILE A 228 -11.74 -12.98 -17.34
C ILE A 228 -11.88 -14.49 -17.09
N VAL A 229 -11.65 -14.92 -15.85
CA VAL A 229 -11.75 -16.32 -15.40
C VAL A 229 -13.01 -16.53 -14.56
N ASP A 230 -13.32 -15.58 -13.67
CA ASP A 230 -14.55 -15.52 -12.87
C ASP A 230 -15.08 -14.10 -12.97
N ASP A 231 -16.29 -13.94 -13.50
CA ASP A 231 -16.86 -12.63 -13.83
C ASP A 231 -17.31 -11.88 -12.58
N TRP A 232 -17.61 -10.59 -12.75
CA TRP A 232 -18.00 -9.66 -11.71
C TRP A 232 -19.16 -10.19 -10.86
N ARG A 233 -18.88 -10.47 -9.58
CA ARG A 233 -19.87 -10.99 -8.63
C ARG A 233 -19.66 -10.43 -7.23
N ALA A 234 -20.72 -10.43 -6.42
CA ALA A 234 -20.60 -10.08 -5.02
C ALA A 234 -19.79 -11.16 -4.26
N TRP A 235 -18.97 -10.72 -3.31
CA TRP A 235 -18.38 -11.58 -2.29
C TRP A 235 -18.98 -11.24 -0.92
N HIS A 236 -19.06 -12.24 -0.05
CA HIS A 236 -19.86 -12.15 1.17
C HIS A 236 -19.06 -12.47 2.42
N LEU A 237 -19.39 -11.78 3.51
CA LEU A 237 -18.95 -12.08 4.86
C LEU A 237 -20.19 -12.07 5.75
N ASP A 238 -20.37 -13.14 6.53
CA ASP A 238 -21.47 -13.30 7.49
C ASP A 238 -22.88 -12.99 6.93
N GLY A 239 -23.12 -13.42 5.69
CA GLY A 239 -24.41 -13.25 5.01
C GLY A 239 -24.66 -11.86 4.43
N GLN A 240 -23.71 -10.93 4.54
CA GLN A 240 -23.76 -9.60 3.92
C GLN A 240 -22.80 -9.50 2.75
N ALA A 241 -23.15 -8.71 1.74
CA ALA A 241 -22.25 -8.40 0.65
C ALA A 241 -21.14 -7.47 1.15
N ALA A 242 -19.91 -7.97 1.20
CA ALA A 242 -18.73 -7.23 1.64
C ALA A 242 -18.06 -6.46 0.49
N GLY A 243 -18.49 -6.72 -0.75
CA GLY A 243 -18.08 -6.00 -1.95
C GLY A 243 -18.27 -6.85 -3.20
N PHE A 244 -17.53 -6.53 -4.25
CA PHE A 244 -17.54 -7.26 -5.53
C PHE A 244 -16.15 -7.76 -5.88
N THR A 245 -16.06 -8.86 -6.61
CA THR A 245 -14.79 -9.43 -7.06
C THR A 245 -14.88 -9.90 -8.50
N ILE A 246 -13.73 -9.88 -9.17
CA ILE A 246 -13.53 -10.42 -10.51
C ILE A 246 -12.13 -11.02 -10.55
N THR A 247 -11.98 -12.16 -11.22
CA THR A 247 -10.67 -12.79 -11.41
C THR A 247 -10.31 -12.85 -12.87
N TYR A 248 -9.03 -12.63 -13.13
CA TYR A 248 -8.45 -12.64 -14.46
C TYR A 248 -7.43 -13.78 -14.59
N ALA A 249 -7.11 -14.12 -15.83
CA ALA A 249 -5.96 -14.93 -16.16
C ALA A 249 -4.68 -14.33 -15.54
N ASN A 250 -3.62 -15.14 -15.46
CA ASN A 250 -2.36 -14.75 -14.81
C ASN A 250 -2.48 -14.46 -13.29
N LYS A 251 -3.49 -15.07 -12.63
CA LYS A 251 -3.66 -15.06 -11.17
C LYS A 251 -3.82 -13.64 -10.58
N LEU A 252 -4.48 -12.75 -11.31
CA LEU A 252 -4.85 -11.42 -10.83
C LEU A 252 -6.31 -11.45 -10.33
N THR A 253 -6.51 -11.07 -9.07
CA THR A 253 -7.82 -10.87 -8.46
C THR A 253 -8.02 -9.39 -8.21
N PHE A 254 -9.17 -8.86 -8.63
CA PHE A 254 -9.63 -7.55 -8.20
C PHE A 254 -10.80 -7.71 -7.23
N ALA A 255 -10.83 -6.91 -6.17
CA ALA A 255 -11.93 -6.89 -5.21
C ALA A 255 -12.26 -5.46 -4.75
N THR A 256 -13.52 -5.18 -4.51
CA THR A 256 -13.97 -3.97 -3.82
C THR A 256 -14.27 -4.29 -2.37
N VAL A 257 -14.13 -3.31 -1.49
CA VAL A 257 -14.56 -3.39 -0.09
C VAL A 257 -15.65 -2.35 0.12
N LYS A 258 -16.87 -2.82 0.35
CA LYS A 258 -18.07 -2.00 0.51
C LYS A 258 -17.95 -1.13 1.76
N GLY A 259 -18.10 0.18 1.61
CA GLY A 259 -17.94 1.13 2.71
C GLY A 259 -16.48 1.38 3.11
N GLY A 260 -15.51 0.87 2.34
CA GLY A 260 -14.10 1.11 2.56
C GLY A 260 -13.67 2.47 2.00
N GLY A 261 -12.92 3.25 2.78
CA GLY A 261 -12.25 4.48 2.31
C GLY A 261 -10.91 4.21 1.63
N HIS A 262 -10.02 5.21 1.63
CA HIS A 262 -8.71 5.11 0.96
C HIS A 262 -7.85 3.99 1.55
N THR A 263 -7.74 3.95 2.88
CA THR A 263 -7.13 2.86 3.65
C THR A 263 -8.22 1.89 4.09
N ALA A 264 -8.76 1.09 3.17
CA ALA A 264 -9.94 0.25 3.43
C ALA A 264 -9.90 -0.56 4.76
N PRO A 265 -8.75 -1.14 5.20
CA PRO A 265 -8.67 -1.85 6.47
C PRO A 265 -8.94 -1.00 7.72
N GLU A 266 -8.79 0.32 7.65
CA GLU A 266 -9.11 1.23 8.76
C GLU A 266 -10.62 1.50 8.87
N TYR A 267 -11.38 1.28 7.79
CA TYR A 267 -12.84 1.49 7.74
C TYR A 267 -13.62 0.17 7.90
N GLN A 268 -13.14 -0.89 7.25
CA GLN A 268 -13.80 -2.20 7.16
C GLN A 268 -12.80 -3.31 7.52
N PRO A 269 -12.36 -3.37 8.80
CA PRO A 269 -11.27 -4.26 9.22
C PRO A 269 -11.63 -5.74 9.11
N GLU A 270 -12.88 -6.12 9.38
CA GLU A 270 -13.33 -7.52 9.36
C GLU A 270 -13.36 -8.05 7.92
N GLU A 271 -13.91 -7.27 7.01
CA GLU A 271 -13.97 -7.53 5.57
C GLU A 271 -12.57 -7.60 4.97
N CYS A 272 -11.70 -6.64 5.29
CA CYS A 272 -10.33 -6.64 4.79
C CYS A 272 -9.52 -7.82 5.32
N PHE A 273 -9.69 -8.19 6.60
CA PHE A 273 -9.06 -9.37 7.17
C PHE A 273 -9.54 -10.64 6.48
N ALA A 274 -10.85 -10.82 6.31
CA ALA A 274 -11.42 -11.98 5.64
C ALA A 274 -10.96 -12.09 4.18
N MET A 275 -10.93 -10.97 3.45
CA MET A 275 -10.43 -10.91 2.08
C MET A 275 -8.95 -11.33 2.00
N ALA A 276 -8.09 -10.73 2.82
CA ALA A 276 -6.67 -11.04 2.83
C ALA A 276 -6.43 -12.51 3.24
N GLN A 277 -7.13 -13.00 4.27
CA GLN A 277 -7.00 -14.37 4.74
C GLN A 277 -7.42 -15.37 3.67
N ARG A 278 -8.62 -15.21 3.07
CA ARG A 278 -9.11 -16.08 1.99
C ARG A 278 -8.12 -16.10 0.83
N TRP A 279 -7.64 -14.93 0.39
CA TRP A 279 -6.68 -14.85 -0.69
C TRP A 279 -5.34 -15.52 -0.34
N LEU A 280 -4.77 -15.29 0.84
CA LEU A 280 -3.51 -15.94 1.26
C LEU A 280 -3.66 -17.47 1.33
N ASP A 281 -4.82 -17.96 1.77
CA ASP A 281 -5.15 -19.39 1.85
C ASP A 281 -5.47 -20.04 0.49
N ASN A 282 -5.50 -19.28 -0.61
CA ASN A 282 -6.01 -19.71 -1.93
C ASN A 282 -7.49 -20.12 -1.91
N LYS A 283 -8.28 -19.52 -1.03
CA LYS A 283 -9.75 -19.69 -0.99
C LYS A 283 -10.41 -18.59 -1.84
N PRO A 284 -11.57 -18.89 -2.46
CA PRO A 284 -12.37 -17.88 -3.14
C PRO A 284 -12.79 -16.76 -2.18
N LEU A 285 -12.97 -15.55 -2.73
CA LEU A 285 -13.69 -14.46 -2.07
C LEU A 285 -15.19 -14.72 -2.12
#